data_AF-A0AB39UW37-F1
#
_entry.id   AF-A0AB39UW37-F1
#
_cell.length_a   1.000
_cell.length_b   1.000
_cell.length_c   1.000
_cell.angle_alpha   90.00
_cell.angle_beta   90.00
_cell.angle_gamma   90.00
#
_symmetry.space_group_name_H-M   'P 1'
#
loop_
_entity.id
_entity.type
_entity.pdbx_description
1 polymer ?
#
loop_
_entity_poly.entity_id
_entity_poly.type
_entity_poly.pdbx_seq_one_letter_code
_entity_poly.pdbx_strand_id
1 'polypeptide(L)'
;MRVEYAPRNALNLEKLLRGRIGVWVSDTVSADWMARQKGVRLGEPALVFFTTVRAMGCHRDLAPDVQARLQTELTRMYASGEVDRLYAAFFAN
;
A
#
# COMPACT_ATOMS: atom_id res chain seq x y z
N MET A 1 12.64 10.49 -18.90
CA MET A 1 12.49 10.00 -17.50
C MET A 1 13.05 8.58 -17.45
N ARG A 2 14.02 8.29 -16.57
CA ARG A 2 14.62 6.94 -16.43
C ARG A 2 13.94 6.22 -15.28
N VAL A 3 13.40 5.03 -15.54
CA VAL A 3 12.76 4.18 -14.53
C VAL A 3 13.77 3.13 -14.07
N GLU A 4 13.88 2.95 -12.76
CA GLU A 4 14.67 1.88 -12.16
C GLU A 4 13.79 0.98 -11.32
N TYR A 5 13.95 -0.33 -11.48
CA TYR A 5 13.30 -1.31 -10.63
C TYR A 5 14.13 -1.62 -9.40
N ALA A 6 13.45 -2.01 -8.33
CA ALA A 6 14.07 -2.56 -7.13
C ALA A 6 13.37 -3.88 -6.76
N PRO A 7 14.12 -4.90 -6.34
CA PRO A 7 13.52 -6.20 -5.99
C PRO A 7 12.67 -6.14 -4.71
N ARG A 8 12.81 -5.09 -3.90
CA ARG A 8 12.06 -4.86 -2.67
C ARG A 8 11.71 -3.38 -2.56
N ASN A 9 10.47 -3.08 -2.19
CA ASN A 9 10.00 -1.69 -2.12
C ASN A 9 10.83 -0.86 -1.13
N ALA A 10 11.26 -1.44 -0.01
CA ALA A 10 12.07 -0.77 1.01
C ALA A 10 13.42 -0.22 0.50
N LEU A 11 13.97 -0.77 -0.58
CA LEU A 11 15.21 -0.26 -1.17
C LEU A 11 15.01 1.08 -1.89
N ASN A 12 13.78 1.36 -2.37
CA ASN A 12 13.49 2.63 -3.02
C ASN A 12 13.56 3.80 -2.05
N LEU A 13 13.12 3.62 -0.80
CA LEU A 13 13.28 4.63 0.25
C LEU A 13 14.77 4.97 0.46
N GLU A 14 15.65 3.97 0.51
CA GLU A 14 17.09 4.23 0.64
C GLU A 14 17.70 4.93 -0.57
N LYS A 15 17.27 4.57 -1.78
CA LYS A 15 17.69 5.26 -3.00
C LYS A 15 17.28 6.73 -2.96
N LEU A 16 16.04 7.01 -2.55
CA LEU A 16 15.50 8.36 -2.42
C LEU A 16 16.30 9.18 -1.41
N LEU A 17 16.52 8.64 -0.20
CA LEU A 17 17.26 9.33 0.87
C LEU A 17 18.74 9.59 0.52
N ARG A 18 19.34 8.74 -0.30
CA ARG A 18 20.71 8.91 -0.81
C ARG A 18 20.79 9.75 -2.09
N GLY A 19 19.67 10.32 -2.55
CA GLY A 19 19.61 11.14 -3.77
C GLY A 19 19.89 10.36 -5.07
N ARG A 20 19.79 9.02 -5.05
CA ARG A 20 20.01 8.18 -6.25
C ARG A 20 18.83 8.21 -7.21
N ILE A 21 17.64 8.52 -6.70
CA ILE A 21 16.42 8.75 -7.47
C ILE A 21 15.76 10.03 -6.97
N GLY A 22 15.10 10.76 -7.87
CA GLY A 22 14.36 11.99 -7.50
C GLY A 22 12.93 11.72 -7.03
N VAL A 23 12.34 10.59 -7.45
CA VAL A 23 10.97 10.19 -7.10
C VAL A 23 10.88 8.69 -6.88
N TRP A 24 9.98 8.29 -5.99
CA TRP A 24 9.65 6.89 -5.69
C TRP A 24 8.15 6.66 -5.89
N VAL A 25 7.80 5.66 -6.69
CA VAL A 25 6.41 5.22 -6.89
C VAL A 25 6.08 4.11 -5.89
N SER A 26 5.08 4.36 -5.05
CA SER A 26 4.53 3.40 -4.08
C SER A 26 3.11 3.81 -3.71
N ASP A 27 2.33 2.89 -3.15
CA ASP A 27 1.13 3.30 -2.41
C ASP A 27 1.55 4.08 -1.14
N THR A 28 0.70 5.03 -0.74
CA THR A 28 1.00 5.99 0.33
C THR A 28 1.08 5.35 1.70
N VAL A 29 0.24 4.34 1.98
CA VAL A 29 0.18 3.64 3.26
C VAL A 29 1.50 2.91 3.53
N SER A 30 1.95 2.09 2.58
CA SER A 30 3.20 1.35 2.74
C SER A 30 4.42 2.27 2.70
N ALA A 31 4.39 3.34 1.90
CA ALA A 31 5.46 4.34 1.87
C ALA A 31 5.63 5.04 3.21
N ASP A 32 4.53 5.53 3.80
CA ASP A 32 4.52 6.19 5.11
C ASP A 32 5.00 5.25 6.20
N TRP A 33 4.46 4.02 6.27
CA TRP A 33 4.90 3.04 7.24
C TRP A 33 6.41 2.76 7.16
N MET A 34 6.95 2.52 5.95
CA MET A 34 8.39 2.28 5.77
C MET A 34 9.25 3.49 6.16
N ALA A 35 8.78 4.71 5.88
CA ALA A 35 9.48 5.93 6.26
C ALA A 35 9.52 6.10 7.79
N ARG A 36 8.39 5.88 8.47
CA ARG A 36 8.30 5.92 9.93
C ARG A 36 9.22 4.92 10.60
N GLN A 37 9.30 3.69 10.09
CA GLN A 37 10.24 2.67 10.59
C GLN A 37 11.72 3.11 10.51
N LYS A 38 12.05 4.08 9.65
CA LYS A 38 13.39 4.67 9.54
C LYS A 38 13.52 6.05 10.19
N GLY A 39 12.51 6.51 10.93
CA GLY A 39 12.49 7.85 11.54
C GLY A 39 12.44 8.99 10.53
N VAL A 40 11.98 8.72 9.29
CA VAL A 40 11.86 9.70 8.22
C VAL A 40 10.40 10.06 8.02
N ARG A 41 10.14 11.35 7.78
CA ARG A 41 8.84 11.81 7.30
C ARG A 41 8.94 12.10 5.81
N LEU A 42 8.06 11.49 5.01
CA LEU A 42 7.92 11.85 3.61
C LEU A 42 7.10 13.14 3.51
N GLY A 43 7.39 13.94 2.48
CA GLY A 43 6.52 15.06 2.11
C GLY A 43 5.27 14.57 1.37
N GLU A 44 4.46 15.52 0.92
CA GLU A 44 3.29 15.23 0.10
C GLU A 44 3.67 14.51 -1.21
N PRO A 45 2.82 13.59 -1.72
CA PRO A 45 3.05 12.94 -2.99
C PRO A 45 3.16 13.97 -4.12
N ALA A 46 4.24 13.88 -4.92
CA ALA A 46 4.42 14.75 -6.09
C ALA A 46 3.34 14.53 -7.16
N LEU A 47 2.77 13.31 -7.23
CA LEU A 47 1.69 12.95 -8.13
C LEU A 47 0.90 11.76 -7.58
N VAL A 48 -0.44 11.86 -7.58
CA VAL A 48 -1.35 10.73 -7.35
C VAL A 48 -2.04 10.43 -8.69
N PHE A 49 -1.66 9.34 -9.34
CA PHE A 49 -2.21 8.95 -10.64
C PHE A 49 -3.17 7.76 -10.58
N PHE A 50 -3.29 7.10 -9.41
CA PHE A 50 -4.15 5.95 -9.21
C PHE A 50 -4.60 5.86 -7.76
N THR A 51 -5.93 5.83 -7.54
CA THR A 51 -6.55 5.65 -6.24
C THR A 51 -7.53 4.51 -6.34
N THR A 52 -7.41 3.53 -5.45
CA THR A 52 -8.30 2.36 -5.43
C THR A 52 -8.49 1.86 -4.01
N VAL A 53 -9.58 1.13 -3.79
CA VAL A 53 -9.75 0.31 -2.60
C VAL A 53 -8.92 -0.95 -2.78
N ARG A 54 -8.10 -1.29 -1.77
CA ARG A 54 -7.32 -2.53 -1.81
C ARG A 54 -8.26 -3.74 -1.88
N ALA A 55 -7.95 -4.68 -2.75
CA ALA A 55 -8.75 -5.89 -2.95
C ALA A 55 -7.89 -7.15 -2.77
N MET A 56 -8.54 -8.27 -2.52
CA MET A 56 -7.88 -9.58 -2.49
C MET A 56 -7.61 -10.07 -3.91
N GLY A 57 -6.33 -10.21 -4.27
CA GLY A 57 -5.94 -10.92 -5.48
C GLY A 57 -6.16 -12.43 -5.28
N CYS A 58 -7.00 -13.03 -6.12
CA CYS A 58 -7.32 -14.46 -6.07
C CYS A 58 -6.72 -15.19 -7.27
N HIS A 59 -6.37 -16.48 -7.11
CA HIS A 59 -6.03 -17.32 -8.25
C HIS A 59 -7.22 -17.44 -9.20
N ARG A 60 -6.95 -17.56 -10.51
CA ARG A 60 -8.01 -17.63 -11.52
C ARG A 60 -8.91 -18.85 -11.38
N ASP A 61 -8.35 -19.93 -10.82
CA ASP A 61 -9.05 -21.19 -10.59
C ASP A 61 -9.67 -21.27 -9.18
N LEU A 62 -9.71 -20.16 -8.43
CA LEU A 62 -10.41 -20.14 -7.15
C LEU A 62 -11.89 -20.44 -7.39
N ALA A 63 -12.45 -21.34 -6.59
CA ALA A 63 -13.85 -21.71 -6.70
C ALA A 63 -14.76 -20.46 -6.55
N PRO A 64 -15.73 -20.24 -7.46
CA PRO A 64 -16.52 -19.00 -7.48
C PRO A 64 -17.31 -18.75 -6.18
N ASP A 65 -17.75 -19.80 -5.49
CA ASP A 65 -18.45 -19.71 -4.21
C ASP A 65 -17.51 -19.20 -3.10
N VAL A 66 -16.26 -19.66 -3.08
CA VAL A 66 -15.23 -19.17 -2.14
C VAL A 66 -14.89 -17.72 -2.45
N GLN A 67 -14.71 -17.36 -3.72
CA GLN A 67 -14.47 -15.98 -4.14
C GLN A 67 -15.63 -15.06 -3.71
N ALA A 68 -16.88 -15.46 -3.94
CA ALA A 68 -18.05 -14.69 -3.55
C ALA A 68 -18.10 -14.50 -2.03
N ARG A 69 -17.82 -15.55 -1.25
CA ARG A 69 -17.81 -15.48 0.21
C ARG A 69 -16.74 -14.52 0.74
N LEU A 70 -15.53 -14.58 0.17
CA LEU A 70 -14.43 -13.66 0.49
C LEU A 70 -14.81 -12.20 0.17
N GLN A 71 -15.43 -11.96 -0.99
CA GLN A 71 -15.87 -10.62 -1.38
C GLN A 71 -16.99 -10.10 -0.47
N THR A 72 -17.96 -10.94 -0.11
CA THR A 72 -19.05 -10.56 0.81
C THR A 72 -18.52 -10.16 2.18
N GLU A 73 -17.64 -10.95 2.77
CA GLU A 73 -17.06 -10.60 4.08
C GLU A 73 -16.18 -9.36 4.01
N LEU A 74 -15.35 -9.21 2.96
CA LEU A 74 -14.53 -8.00 2.80
C LEU A 74 -15.40 -6.74 2.68
N THR A 75 -16.46 -6.78 1.87
CA THR A 75 -17.41 -5.67 1.74
C THR A 75 -18.10 -5.36 3.07
N ARG A 76 -18.46 -6.38 3.84
CA ARG A 76 -19.05 -6.21 5.18
C ARG A 76 -18.08 -5.53 6.14
N MET A 77 -16.81 -5.92 6.14
CA MET A 77 -15.77 -5.30 6.99
C MET A 77 -15.53 -3.83 6.64
N TYR A 78 -15.58 -3.48 5.35
CA TYR A 78 -15.54 -2.07 4.92
C TYR A 78 -16.78 -1.32 5.39
N ALA A 79 -17.98 -1.87 5.18
CA ALA A 79 -19.24 -1.22 5.56
C ALA A 79 -19.38 -1.03 7.09
N SER A 80 -18.83 -1.94 7.89
CA SER A 80 -18.85 -1.88 9.35
C SER A 80 -17.76 -1.00 9.96
N GLY A 81 -16.85 -0.44 9.15
CA GLY A 81 -15.68 0.32 9.63
C GLY A 81 -14.65 -0.54 10.36
N GLU A 82 -14.71 -1.87 10.23
CA GLU A 82 -13.71 -2.76 10.81
C GLU A 82 -12.34 -2.57 10.16
N VAL A 83 -12.30 -2.37 8.84
CA VAL A 83 -11.05 -2.06 8.14
C VAL A 83 -10.42 -0.78 8.67
N ASP A 84 -11.20 0.28 8.89
CA ASP A 84 -10.68 1.55 9.41
C ASP A 84 -10.08 1.38 10.81
N ARG A 85 -10.74 0.58 11.66
CA ARG A 85 -10.22 0.24 13.00
C ARG A 85 -8.92 -0.55 12.92
N LEU A 86 -8.80 -1.49 12.00
CA LEU A 86 -7.54 -2.21 11.75
C LEU A 86 -6.44 -1.24 11.31
N TYR A 87 -6.75 -0.35 10.37
CA TYR A 87 -5.78 0.66 9.91
C TYR A 87 -5.31 1.57 11.04
N ALA A 88 -6.24 2.06 11.87
CA ALA A 88 -5.89 2.86 13.04
C ALA A 88 -5.01 2.07 14.01
N ALA A 89 -5.34 0.81 14.31
CA ALA A 89 -4.55 -0.01 15.23
C ALA A 89 -3.11 -0.26 14.75
N PHE A 90 -2.90 -0.42 13.44
CA PHE A 90 -1.60 -0.77 12.87
C PHE A 90 -0.77 0.45 12.39
N PHE A 91 -1.41 1.57 12.05
CA PHE A 91 -0.74 2.71 11.42
C PHE A 91 -0.94 4.06 12.15
N ALA A 92 -1.72 4.14 13.24
CA ALA A 92 -1.93 5.39 13.99
C ALA A 92 -0.80 5.77 14.96
N ASN A 93 0.35 5.08 14.93
CA ASN A 93 1.55 5.43 15.70
C ASN A 93 2.72 5.80 14.78
#